data_AF-A0A538EEM4-F1
#
_entry.id   AF-A0A538EEM4-F1
#
_cell.length_a   1.000
_cell.length_b   1.000
_cell.length_c   1.000
_cell.angle_alpha   90.00
_cell.angle_beta   90.00
_cell.angle_gamma   90.00
#
_symmetry.space_group_name_H-M   'P 1'
#
loop_
_entity.id
_entity.type
_entity.pdbx_description
1 polymer ?
#
loop_
_entity_poly.entity_id
_entity_poly.type
_entity_poly.pdbx_seq_one_letter_code
_entity_poly.pdbx_strand_id
1 'polypeptide(L)'
;MALAMYIYDIPPGGGACPYHYEYVEEWLLVLDGTVAVRTPDGELTLEQGEIVCFPPGPDGAHKVMNRSDAPARFLMFSQLGTPAVSVYPDSDKVGVWATEDDTGLFFERSNAVAWEHGEESWDRAD
;
A
#
# COMPACT_ATOMS: atom_id res chain seq x y z
N MET A 1 12.12 15.42 -7.36
CA MET A 1 11.31 14.30 -6.85
C MET A 1 11.44 14.28 -5.35
N ALA A 2 10.31 14.12 -4.65
CA ALA A 2 10.25 14.00 -3.20
C ALA A 2 9.97 12.53 -2.82
N LEU A 3 10.27 12.19 -1.57
CA LEU A 3 9.94 10.88 -0.98
C LEU A 3 8.89 11.08 0.11
N ALA A 4 7.96 10.15 0.20
CA ALA A 4 7.11 9.99 1.37
C ALA A 4 7.79 8.99 2.31
N MET A 5 7.81 9.29 3.62
CA MET A 5 8.51 8.46 4.61
C MET A 5 7.70 8.42 5.90
N TYR A 6 7.41 7.22 6.39
CA TYR A 6 6.62 7.00 7.59
C TYR A 6 7.30 5.96 8.50
N ILE A 7 7.45 6.30 9.78
CA ILE A 7 7.89 5.36 10.81
C ILE A 7 6.66 4.73 11.44
N TYR A 8 6.66 3.41 11.53
CA TYR A 8 5.62 2.64 12.18
C TYR A 8 6.18 1.97 13.42
N ASP A 9 5.45 2.10 14.52
CA ASP A 9 5.64 1.34 15.75
C ASP A 9 4.48 0.34 15.87
N ILE A 10 4.76 -0.95 15.85
CA ILE A 10 3.73 -2.00 15.94
C ILE A 10 3.94 -2.89 17.17
N PRO A 11 2.93 -3.03 18.06
CA PRO A 11 3.01 -3.90 19.23
C PRO A 11 3.02 -5.38 18.83
N PRO A 12 3.36 -6.30 19.75
CA PRO A 12 3.17 -7.74 19.55
C PRO A 12 1.75 -8.07 19.06
N GLY A 13 1.64 -8.86 18.00
CA GLY A 13 0.36 -9.21 17.35
C GLY A 13 -0.26 -8.11 16.49
N GLY A 14 0.38 -6.94 16.41
CA GLY A 14 -0.05 -5.81 15.56
C GLY A 14 0.33 -5.97 14.10
N GLY A 15 -0.10 -5.02 13.27
CA GLY A 15 0.32 -4.91 11.88
C GLY A 15 0.10 -3.51 11.36
N ALA A 16 0.69 -3.22 10.19
CA ALA A 16 0.56 -1.94 9.52
C ALA A 16 -0.10 -2.13 8.16
N CYS A 17 -1.09 -1.28 7.91
CA CYS A 17 -1.93 -1.25 6.71
C CYS A 17 -2.61 -2.59 6.36
N PRO A 18 -3.74 -2.58 5.63
CA PRO A 18 -4.24 -3.79 5.00
C PRO A 18 -3.28 -4.29 3.91
N TYR A 19 -3.44 -5.54 3.45
CA TYR A 19 -2.65 -6.06 2.33
C TYR A 19 -2.93 -5.24 1.07
N HIS A 20 -1.88 -4.65 0.48
CA HIS A 20 -2.01 -3.67 -0.59
C HIS A 20 -0.80 -3.66 -1.52
N TYR A 21 -0.97 -3.07 -2.69
CA TYR A 21 0.13 -2.67 -3.57
C TYR A 21 -0.09 -1.26 -4.10
N GLU A 22 1.02 -0.62 -4.45
CA GLU A 22 1.09 0.70 -5.07
C GLU A 22 1.50 0.59 -6.55
N TYR A 23 1.28 1.65 -7.33
CA TYR A 23 1.82 1.75 -8.71
C TYR A 23 3.17 2.48 -8.78
N VAL A 24 3.86 2.58 -7.65
CA VAL A 24 5.25 3.02 -7.52
C VAL A 24 6.02 2.02 -6.67
N GLU A 25 7.35 2.07 -6.70
CA GLU A 25 8.14 1.29 -5.76
C GLU A 25 7.90 1.78 -4.33
N GLU A 26 7.82 0.83 -3.41
CA GLU A 26 7.76 1.09 -1.97
C GLU A 26 8.77 0.19 -1.25
N TRP A 27 9.36 0.71 -0.18
CA TRP A 27 10.50 0.11 0.48
C TRP A 27 10.27 0.04 1.99
N LEU A 28 10.68 -1.06 2.60
CA LEU A 28 10.66 -1.26 4.05
C LEU A 28 12.08 -1.46 4.57
N LEU A 29 12.45 -0.73 5.62
CA LEU A 29 13.65 -0.97 6.43
C LEU A 29 13.24 -1.23 7.88
N VAL A 30 13.64 -2.38 8.44
CA VAL A 30 13.41 -2.67 9.86
C VAL A 30 14.42 -1.87 10.70
N LEU A 31 13.92 -1.03 11.61
CA LEU A 31 14.74 -0.18 12.46
C LEU A 31 15.03 -0.84 13.82
N ASP A 32 14.08 -1.61 14.34
CA ASP A 32 14.19 -2.33 15.61
C ASP A 32 13.21 -3.51 15.66
N GLY A 33 13.60 -4.62 16.29
CA GLY A 33 12.80 -5.84 16.39
C GLY A 33 12.75 -6.68 15.11
N THR A 34 11.68 -7.48 14.98
CA THR A 34 11.46 -8.42 13.87
C THR A 34 10.03 -8.27 13.35
N VAL A 35 9.86 -8.27 12.03
CA VAL A 35 8.54 -8.21 11.38
C VAL A 35 8.34 -9.38 10.42
N ALA A 36 7.10 -9.80 10.29
CA ALA A 36 6.65 -10.74 9.27
C ALA A 36 5.97 -9.95 8.13
N VAL A 37 6.40 -10.17 6.90
CA VAL A 37 5.86 -9.52 5.70
C VAL A 37 5.20 -10.56 4.82
N ARG A 38 3.87 -10.49 4.68
CA ARG A 38 3.16 -11.27 3.65
C ARG A 38 3.43 -10.63 2.29
N THR A 39 3.76 -11.44 1.30
CA THR A 39 3.94 -11.10 -0.12
C THR A 39 3.08 -12.04 -0.99
N PRO A 40 3.02 -11.90 -2.33
CA PRO A 40 2.32 -12.86 -3.18
C PRO A 40 2.95 -14.27 -3.12
N ASP A 41 4.26 -14.35 -2.88
CA ASP A 41 5.04 -15.60 -2.88
C ASP A 41 5.06 -16.31 -1.52
N GLY A 42 4.51 -15.69 -0.47
CA GLY A 42 4.47 -16.27 0.87
C GLY A 42 4.71 -15.24 1.97
N GLU A 43 5.36 -15.67 3.05
CA GLU A 43 5.69 -14.80 4.17
C GLU A 43 7.21 -14.76 4.37
N LEU A 44 7.76 -13.55 4.50
CA LEU A 44 9.15 -13.28 4.81
C LEU A 44 9.26 -12.83 6.26
N THR A 45 10.29 -13.25 6.97
CA THR A 45 10.67 -12.66 8.26
C THR A 45 11.84 -11.72 8.03
N LEU A 46 11.74 -10.48 8.52
CA LEU A 46 12.79 -9.47 8.43
C LEU A 46 13.22 -9.04 9.82
N GLU A 47 14.52 -9.00 10.04
CA GLU A 47 15.18 -8.57 11.27
C GLU A 47 15.74 -7.15 11.14
N GLN A 48 16.17 -6.59 12.27
CA GLN A 48 16.76 -5.25 12.34
C GLN A 48 17.87 -5.04 11.29
N GLY A 49 17.74 -3.96 10.52
CA GLY A 49 18.69 -3.58 9.48
C GLY A 49 18.42 -4.20 8.11
N GLU A 50 17.51 -5.17 8.01
CA GLU A 50 17.10 -5.74 6.72
C GLU A 50 16.15 -4.79 5.98
N ILE A 51 16.30 -4.79 4.66
CA ILE A 51 15.56 -3.95 3.72
C ILE A 51 14.91 -4.81 2.64
N VAL A 52 13.69 -4.47 2.26
CA VAL A 52 12.98 -5.09 1.13
C VAL A 52 12.37 -4.02 0.24
N CYS A 53 12.37 -4.28 -1.06
CA CYS A 53 11.69 -3.48 -2.08
C CYS A 53 10.44 -4.22 -2.57
N PHE A 54 9.35 -3.48 -2.69
CA PHE A 54 8.11 -3.91 -3.29
C PHE A 54 7.99 -3.25 -4.67
N PRO A 55 8.02 -4.03 -5.77
CA PRO A 55 7.89 -3.46 -7.11
C PRO A 55 6.48 -2.87 -7.33
N PRO A 56 6.32 -1.94 -8.29
CA PRO A 56 5.00 -1.43 -8.65
C PRO A 56 4.06 -2.55 -9.10
N GLY A 57 2.80 -2.48 -8.67
CA GLY A 57 1.73 -3.38 -9.11
C GLY A 57 1.57 -4.65 -8.26
N PRO A 58 0.76 -5.62 -8.73
CA PRO A 58 0.33 -6.77 -7.93
C PRO A 58 1.47 -7.61 -7.34
N ASP A 59 2.61 -7.70 -8.03
CA ASP A 59 3.77 -8.46 -7.57
C ASP A 59 4.45 -7.84 -6.34
N GLY A 60 4.21 -6.54 -6.08
CA GLY A 60 4.66 -5.85 -4.86
C GLY A 60 3.64 -5.85 -3.73
N ALA A 61 2.55 -6.61 -3.84
CA ALA A 61 1.52 -6.58 -2.81
C ALA A 61 2.04 -7.11 -1.47
N HIS A 62 1.92 -6.31 -0.41
CA HIS A 62 2.51 -6.64 0.88
C HIS A 62 1.65 -6.25 2.08
N LYS A 63 1.94 -6.88 3.22
CA LYS A 63 1.39 -6.53 4.55
C LYS A 63 2.43 -6.82 5.63
N VAL A 64 2.72 -5.81 6.45
CA VAL A 64 3.66 -5.92 7.56
C VAL A 64 2.92 -6.27 8.85
N MET A 65 3.42 -7.26 9.57
CA MET A 65 2.83 -7.78 10.80
C MET A 65 3.93 -8.01 11.84
N ASN A 66 3.60 -7.88 13.11
CA ASN A 66 4.48 -8.28 14.20
C ASN A 66 3.97 -9.58 14.81
N ARG A 67 4.62 -10.69 14.45
CA ARG A 67 4.32 -12.02 15.02
C ARG A 67 5.17 -12.36 16.25
N SER A 68 6.08 -11.47 16.66
CA SER A 68 6.95 -11.66 17.82
C SER A 68 6.22 -11.29 19.13
N ASP A 69 6.88 -11.54 20.27
CA ASP A 69 6.44 -11.17 21.61
C ASP A 69 6.98 -9.80 22.09
N ALA A 70 7.73 -9.09 21.25
CA ALA A 70 8.28 -7.76 21.52
C ALA A 70 7.78 -6.72 20.50
N PRO A 71 7.75 -5.41 20.82
CA PRO A 71 7.45 -4.37 19.84
C PRO A 71 8.43 -4.38 18.66
N ALA A 72 7.97 -3.91 17.50
CA ALA A 72 8.81 -3.73 16.31
C ALA A 72 8.63 -2.34 15.72
N ARG A 73 9.70 -1.81 15.13
CA ARG A 73 9.74 -0.50 14.46
C ARG A 73 10.34 -0.63 13.08
N PHE A 74 9.72 -0.02 12.09
CA PHE A 74 10.23 0.01 10.73
C PHE A 74 9.88 1.33 10.03
N LEU A 75 10.67 1.64 8.99
CA LEU A 75 10.47 2.76 8.10
C LEU A 75 9.88 2.23 6.78
N MET A 76 8.76 2.81 6.35
CA MET A 76 8.23 2.65 5.00
C MET A 76 8.49 3.93 4.21
N PHE A 77 8.91 3.78 2.96
CA PHE A 77 9.12 4.93 2.09
C PHE A 77 8.92 4.59 0.62
N SER A 78 8.43 5.56 -0.13
CA SER A 78 8.15 5.45 -1.55
C SER A 78 8.36 6.79 -2.24
N GLN A 79 8.35 6.76 -3.58
CA GLN A 79 8.27 8.00 -4.34
C GLN A 79 6.97 8.73 -4.01
N LEU A 80 7.06 9.99 -3.59
CA LEU A 80 5.88 10.82 -3.43
C LEU A 80 5.35 11.18 -4.83
N GLY A 81 4.18 10.66 -5.16
CA GLY A 81 3.47 10.94 -6.41
C GLY A 81 2.02 11.26 -6.12
N THR A 82 1.55 12.42 -6.58
CA THR A 82 0.12 12.76 -6.61
C THR A 82 -0.33 12.90 -8.06
N PRO A 83 -1.47 12.28 -8.44
CA PRO A 83 -2.33 11.44 -7.62
C PRO A 83 -1.68 10.09 -7.24
N ALA A 84 -2.08 9.54 -6.09
CA ALA A 84 -1.67 8.22 -5.62
C ALA A 84 -2.84 7.23 -5.70
N VAL A 85 -2.54 5.97 -6.02
CA VAL A 85 -3.51 4.88 -6.13
C VAL A 85 -2.96 3.62 -5.50
N SER A 86 -3.66 3.13 -4.48
CA SER A 86 -3.38 1.85 -3.82
C SER A 86 -4.49 0.86 -4.13
N VAL A 87 -4.16 -0.41 -4.32
CA VAL A 87 -5.15 -1.49 -4.46
C VAL A 87 -5.02 -2.45 -3.29
N TYR A 88 -6.14 -2.87 -2.73
CA TYR A 88 -6.24 -3.76 -1.56
C TYR A 88 -6.92 -5.08 -1.95
N PRO A 89 -6.16 -6.11 -2.36
CA PRO A 89 -6.72 -7.35 -2.90
C PRO A 89 -7.69 -8.07 -1.96
N ASP A 90 -7.36 -8.16 -0.67
CA ASP A 90 -8.15 -8.93 0.30
C ASP A 90 -9.56 -8.36 0.52
N SER A 91 -9.73 -7.05 0.35
CA SER A 91 -11.02 -6.36 0.52
C SER A 91 -11.62 -5.85 -0.78
N ASP A 92 -11.06 -6.25 -1.92
CA ASP A 92 -11.48 -5.87 -3.27
C ASP A 92 -11.76 -4.35 -3.45
N LYS A 93 -10.84 -3.50 -2.96
CA LYS A 93 -11.01 -2.04 -3.00
C LYS A 93 -9.80 -1.31 -3.54
N VAL A 94 -10.03 -0.10 -4.04
CA VAL A 94 -9.02 0.87 -4.46
C VAL A 94 -9.09 2.11 -3.57
N GLY A 95 -7.94 2.64 -3.18
CA GLY A 95 -7.79 3.95 -2.55
C GLY A 95 -7.20 4.93 -3.55
N VAL A 96 -7.73 6.16 -3.59
CA VAL A 96 -7.25 7.23 -4.47
C VAL A 96 -7.04 8.50 -3.66
N TRP A 97 -5.90 9.15 -3.84
CA TRP A 97 -5.56 10.45 -3.27
C TRP A 97 -5.22 11.41 -4.40
N ALA A 98 -5.99 12.49 -4.55
CA ALA A 98 -5.79 13.45 -5.63
C ALA A 98 -4.62 14.42 -5.35
N THR A 99 -4.41 14.77 -4.07
CA THR A 99 -3.35 15.66 -3.60
C THR A 99 -2.75 15.12 -2.30
N GLU A 100 -1.66 15.75 -1.83
CA GLU A 100 -0.98 15.32 -0.60
C GLU A 100 -1.83 15.55 0.66
N ASP A 101 -2.67 16.58 0.66
CA ASP A 101 -3.56 16.94 1.77
C ASP A 101 -4.95 16.25 1.68
N ASP A 102 -5.16 15.37 0.70
CA ASP A 102 -6.43 14.70 0.47
C ASP A 102 -6.68 13.60 1.54
N THR A 103 -7.92 13.50 2.03
CA THR A 103 -8.33 12.47 3.00
C THR A 103 -8.43 11.06 2.40
N GLY A 104 -8.27 10.94 1.08
CA GLY A 104 -8.34 9.68 0.35
C GLY A 104 -9.77 9.19 0.16
N LEU A 105 -10.11 8.74 -1.05
CA LEU A 105 -11.39 8.12 -1.35
C LEU A 105 -11.19 6.62 -1.60
N PHE A 106 -12.03 5.80 -0.98
CA PHE A 106 -11.96 4.34 -1.09
C PHE A 106 -13.22 3.79 -1.75
N PHE A 107 -13.04 2.93 -2.76
CA PHE A 107 -14.12 2.34 -3.53
C PHE A 107 -13.94 0.84 -3.63
N GLU A 108 -15.01 0.07 -3.39
CA GLU A 108 -15.03 -1.33 -3.80
C GLU A 108 -14.97 -1.42 -5.33
N ARG A 109 -14.12 -2.30 -5.86
CA ARG A 109 -13.96 -2.48 -7.31
C ARG A 109 -15.22 -3.07 -7.96
N SER A 110 -16.05 -3.75 -7.18
CA SER A 110 -17.38 -4.23 -7.58
C SER A 110 -18.34 -3.10 -8.02
N ASN A 111 -18.11 -1.87 -7.56
CA ASN A 111 -18.91 -0.70 -7.94
C ASN A 111 -18.38 0.00 -9.21
N ALA A 112 -17.35 -0.54 -9.85
CA ALA A 112 -16.83 0.03 -11.09
C ALA A 112 -17.90 0.01 -12.19
N VAL A 113 -18.13 1.16 -12.78
CA VAL A 113 -19.01 1.35 -13.94
C VAL A 113 -18.16 1.47 -15.21
N ALA A 114 -18.81 1.34 -16.37
CA ALA A 114 -18.16 1.64 -17.65
C ALA A 114 -17.68 3.11 -17.67
N TRP A 115 -16.62 3.39 -18.44
CA TRP A 115 -16.03 4.73 -18.51
C TRP A 115 -17.04 5.79 -18.95
N GLU A 116 -17.96 5.42 -19.83
CA GLU A 116 -19.03 6.25 -20.38
C GLU A 116 -20.31 6.27 -19.55
N HIS A 117 -20.34 5.61 -18.38
CA HIS A 117 -21.57 5.49 -17.59
C HIS A 117 -22.10 6.87 -17.14
N GLY A 118 -23.34 7.18 -17.51
CA GLY A 118 -23.95 8.50 -17.27
C GLY A 118 -23.59 9.55 -18.33
N GLU A 119 -22.74 9.20 -19.29
CA GLU A 119 -22.28 10.03 -20.42
C GLU A 119 -22.34 9.21 -21.73
N GLU A 120 -23.38 8.40 -21.95
CA GLU A 120 -23.44 7.45 -23.07
C GLU A 120 -23.40 8.10 -24.47
N SER A 121 -23.58 9.42 -24.55
CA SER A 121 -23.48 10.21 -25.78
C SER A 121 -22.16 11.00 -25.90
N TRP A 122 -21.13 10.67 -25.12
CA TRP A 122 -19.82 11.35 -25.13
C TRP A 122 -19.18 11.43 -26.53
N ASP A 123 -19.50 10.48 -27.42
CA ASP A 123 -18.94 10.36 -28.76
C ASP A 123 -19.62 11.27 -29.79
N ARG A 124 -20.66 11.99 -29.37
CA ARG A 124 -21.42 12.89 -30.23
C ARG A 124 -21.02 14.34 -29.97
N ALA A 125 -21.13 15.16 -31.01
CA ALA A 125 -20.72 16.56 -31.00
C ALA A 125 -21.88 17.53 -30.68
N ASP A 126 -23.06 17.02 -30.36
CA ASP A 126 -24.30 17.79 -30.12
C ASP A 126 -24.48 18.24 -28.67
#